data_AF-A0A2H0VDX6-F1
#
_entry.id   AF-A0A2H0VDX6-F1
#
_cell.length_a   1.000
_cell.length_b   1.000
_cell.length_c   1.000
_cell.angle_alpha   90.00
_cell.angle_beta   90.00
_cell.angle_gamma   90.00
#
_symmetry.space_group_name_H-M   'P 1'
#
loop_
_entity.id
_entity.type
_entity.pdbx_description
1 polymer ?
#
loop_
_entity_poly.entity_id
_entity_poly.type
_entity_poly.pdbx_seq_one_letter_code
_entity_poly.pdbx_strand_id
1 'polypeptide(L)' 'MKKILIIIVIFIAAGAVVYYWQGNDSQNNNQQPSNAEQTYQDQVMNITSYAFENNQPIPAKYTCDGENTNPPLEFLDVPA' A
#
# COMPACT_ATOMS: atom_id res chain seq x y z
N MET A 1 -47.68 1.39 39.99
CA MET A 1 -46.42 0.97 40.64
C MET A 1 -45.59 0.02 39.77
N LYS A 2 -46.11 -1.16 39.38
CA LYS A 2 -45.37 -2.13 38.54
C LYS A 2 -44.94 -1.60 37.16
N LYS A 3 -45.74 -0.73 36.53
CA LYS A 3 -45.43 -0.11 35.23
C LYS A 3 -44.21 0.83 35.26
N ILE A 4 -43.97 1.50 36.39
CA ILE A 4 -42.83 2.42 36.57
C ILE A 4 -41.52 1.63 36.71
N LEU A 5 -41.57 0.49 37.41
CA LEU A 5 -40.41 -0.42 37.52
C LEU A 5 -40.01 -1.00 36.15
N ILE A 6 -40.98 -1.33 35.29
CA ILE A 6 -40.70 -1.83 33.93
C ILE A 6 -39.98 -0.77 33.09
N ILE A 7 -40.40 0.50 33.18
CA ILE A 7 -39.76 1.59 32.43
C ILE A 7 -38.31 1.81 32.87
N ILE A 8 -38.04 1.78 34.18
CA ILE A 8 -36.67 1.96 34.72
C ILE A 8 -35.74 0.84 34.24
N VAL A 9 -36.21 -0.41 34.24
CA VAL A 9 -35.41 -1.56 33.77
C VAL A 9 -35.11 -1.45 32.27
N ILE A 10 -36.06 -0.97 31.46
CA ILE A 10 -35.86 -0.76 30.03
C ILE A 10 -34.78 0.32 29.77
N PHE A 11 -34.82 1.43 30.50
CA PHE A 11 -33.81 2.48 30.36
C PHE A 11 -32.41 2.03 30.78
N ILE A 12 -32.30 1.25 31.87
CA ILE A 12 -31.00 0.70 32.32
C ILE A 12 -30.45 -0.28 31.29
N ALA A 13 -31.29 -1.18 30.75
CA ALA A 13 -30.88 -2.13 29.73
C ALA A 13 -30.46 -1.42 28.43
N ALA A 14 -31.22 -0.42 27.97
CA ALA A 14 -30.87 0.37 26.79
C ALA A 14 -29.56 1.16 26.99
N GLY A 15 -29.37 1.78 28.15
CA GLY A 15 -28.14 2.49 28.49
C GLY A 15 -26.92 1.58 28.54
N ALA A 16 -27.05 0.37 29.10
CA ALA A 16 -25.98 -0.62 29.10
C ALA A 16 -25.64 -1.09 27.69
N VAL A 17 -26.64 -1.36 26.85
CA VAL A 17 -26.42 -1.73 25.44
C VAL A 17 -25.67 -0.62 24.69
N VAL A 18 -26.09 0.63 24.81
CA VAL A 18 -25.39 1.77 24.19
C VAL A 18 -23.95 1.87 24.71
N TYR A 19 -23.74 1.74 26.02
CA TYR A 19 -22.41 1.78 26.63
C TYR A 19 -21.48 0.68 26.10
N TYR A 20 -21.98 -0.55 25.97
CA TYR A 20 -21.20 -1.66 25.43
C TYR A 20 -20.87 -1.50 23.94
N TRP A 21 -21.67 -0.74 23.19
CA TRP A 21 -21.46 -0.55 21.75
C TRP A 21 -20.57 0.67 21.45
N GLN A 22 -20.39 1.59 22.41
CA GLN A 22 -19.60 2.81 22.22
C GLN A 22 -18.08 2.61 22.36
N GLY A 23 -17.63 1.37 22.62
CA GLY A 23 -16.25 1.04 23.00
C GLY A 23 -15.40 0.32 21.94
N ASN A 24 -15.63 0.49 20.63
CA ASN A 24 -14.82 -0.20 19.62
C ASN A 24 -14.53 0.58 18.32
N ASP A 25 -14.58 1.91 18.33
CA ASP A 25 -14.09 2.70 17.20
C ASP A 25 -12.57 2.86 17.30
N SER A 26 -11.85 1.85 16.81
CA SER A 26 -10.44 1.98 16.47
C SER A 26 -10.32 2.97 15.32
N GLN A 27 -9.94 4.22 15.64
CA GLN A 27 -9.46 5.18 14.65
C GLN A 27 -8.19 4.62 14.02
N ASN A 28 -8.36 3.82 12.97
CA ASN A 28 -7.30 3.45 12.07
C ASN A 28 -6.81 4.73 11.39
N ASN A 29 -5.52 5.03 11.54
CA ASN A 29 -4.87 6.22 11.01
C ASN A 29 -5.04 6.31 9.49
N ASN A 30 -6.04 7.07 9.05
CA ASN A 30 -6.05 7.66 7.73
C ASN A 30 -5.58 9.10 7.89
N GLN A 31 -4.26 9.28 7.82
CA GLN A 31 -3.72 10.55 7.38
C GLN A 31 -4.28 10.83 6.00
N GLN A 32 -5.02 11.93 5.89
CA GLN A 32 -5.42 12.52 4.63
C GLN A 32 -4.20 13.23 4.03
N PRO A 33 -3.65 12.79 2.88
CA PRO A 33 -2.85 13.67 2.07
C PRO A 33 -3.78 14.74 1.49
N SER A 34 -3.45 15.99 1.73
CA SER A 34 -4.13 17.16 1.19
C SER A 34 -4.18 17.11 -0.34
N ASN A 35 -5.35 17.44 -0.90
CA ASN A 35 -5.64 17.71 -2.31
C ASN A 35 -4.43 18.20 -3.14
N ALA A 36 -3.75 17.26 -3.80
CA ALA A 36 -2.96 17.43 -5.02
C ALA A 36 -2.70 16.04 -5.63
N GLU A 37 -3.75 15.25 -5.86
CA GLU A 37 -3.67 14.10 -6.77
C GLU A 37 -3.67 14.62 -8.22
N GLN A 38 -2.56 15.24 -8.61
CA GLN A 38 -2.14 15.17 -10.00
C GLN A 38 -1.52 13.79 -10.17
N THR A 39 -1.99 13.02 -11.14
CA THR A 39 -1.46 11.70 -11.49
C THR A 39 -0.03 11.84 -12.02
N TYR A 40 0.94 12.07 -11.15
CA TYR A 40 2.24 11.48 -11.36
C TYR A 40 2.06 10.00 -11.02
N GLN A 41 1.50 9.26 -11.98
CA GLN A 41 1.80 7.84 -12.08
C GLN A 41 3.31 7.79 -12.01
N ASP A 42 3.88 7.20 -10.96
CA ASP A 42 5.33 7.02 -10.86
C ASP A 42 5.81 6.46 -12.19
N GLN A 43 6.35 7.33 -13.05
CA GLN A 43 6.91 6.94 -14.33
C GLN A 43 8.23 6.29 -13.94
N VAL A 44 8.16 5.00 -13.63
CA VAL A 44 9.34 4.22 -13.26
C VAL A 44 10.07 3.92 -14.55
N MET A 45 11.19 4.60 -14.76
CA MET A 45 12.12 4.25 -15.83
C MET A 45 12.56 2.80 -15.66
N ASN A 46 12.54 2.03 -16.75
CA ASN A 46 12.98 0.65 -16.76
C ASN A 46 14.22 0.48 -17.64
N ILE A 47 15.20 -0.28 -17.16
CA ILE A 47 16.45 -0.55 -17.86
C ILE A 47 16.60 -2.06 -17.98
N THR A 48 16.66 -2.56 -19.21
CA THR A 48 16.71 -4.01 -19.49
C THR A 48 17.84 -4.37 -20.45
N SER A 49 18.18 -5.66 -20.51
CA SER A 49 19.13 -6.21 -21.47
C SER A 49 18.55 -7.47 -22.08
N TYR A 50 18.58 -7.62 -23.41
CA TYR A 50 18.19 -8.89 -24.04
C TYR A 50 19.20 -10.03 -23.78
N ALA A 51 20.34 -9.72 -23.16
CA ALA A 51 21.38 -10.70 -22.85
C ALA A 51 21.19 -11.41 -21.50
N PHE A 52 20.44 -10.82 -20.55
CA PHE A 52 20.21 -11.39 -19.22
C PHE A 52 19.01 -10.73 -18.51
N GLU A 53 18.38 -11.47 -17.60
CA GLU A 53 17.29 -10.96 -16.76
C GLU A 53 17.81 -10.32 -15.46
N ASN A 54 16.94 -9.58 -14.76
CA ASN A 54 17.27 -8.97 -13.47
C ASN A 54 17.71 -10.03 -12.45
N ASN A 55 18.81 -9.76 -11.75
CA ASN A 55 19.46 -10.67 -10.80
C ASN A 55 19.95 -12.01 -11.37
N GLN A 56 19.98 -12.18 -12.69
CA GLN A 56 20.61 -13.34 -13.32
C GLN A 56 22.09 -13.09 -13.62
N PRO A 57 22.90 -14.16 -13.74
CA PRO A 57 24.31 -14.03 -14.11
C PRO A 57 24.49 -13.33 -15.47
N ILE A 58 25.47 -12.44 -15.54
CA ILE A 58 25.86 -11.79 -16.80
C ILE A 58 26.66 -12.82 -17.64
N PRO A 59 26.35 -13.00 -18.94
CA PRO A 59 27.10 -13.90 -19.80
C PRO A 59 28.60 -13.56 -19.84
N ALA A 60 29.47 -14.57 -19.77
CA ALA A 60 30.93 -14.39 -19.71
C ALA A 60 31.49 -13.51 -20.85
N LYS A 61 30.86 -13.53 -22.04
CA LYS A 61 31.20 -12.64 -23.16
C LYS A 61 31.34 -11.17 -22.75
N TYR A 62 30.49 -10.71 -21.82
CA TYR A 62 30.41 -9.33 -21.35
C TYR A 62 31.17 -9.08 -20.04
N THR A 63 31.96 -10.05 -19.55
CA THR A 63 32.83 -9.91 -18.37
C THR A 63 34.30 -9.75 -18.79
N CYS A 64 35.19 -9.51 -17.82
CA CYS A 64 36.63 -9.45 -18.05
C CYS A 64 37.24 -10.79 -18.52
N ASP A 65 36.55 -11.91 -18.29
CA ASP A 65 37.00 -13.25 -18.67
C ASP A 65 36.62 -13.61 -20.11
N GLY A 66 35.71 -12.86 -20.73
CA GLY A 66 35.28 -13.06 -22.12
C GLY A 66 35.85 -12.03 -23.07
N GLU A 67 34.99 -11.43 -23.89
CA GLU A 67 35.41 -10.48 -24.93
C GLU A 67 35.60 -9.06 -24.39
N ASN A 68 35.26 -8.82 -23.11
CA ASN A 68 35.33 -7.51 -22.48
C ASN A 68 34.58 -6.44 -23.30
N THR A 69 33.41 -6.82 -23.85
CA THR A 69 32.50 -5.93 -24.59
C THR A 69 31.28 -5.58 -23.74
N ASN A 70 30.63 -4.45 -24.04
CA ASN A 70 29.45 -4.02 -23.28
C ASN A 70 28.20 -4.82 -23.69
N PRO A 71 27.36 -5.25 -22.73
CA PRO A 71 26.09 -5.85 -23.05
C PRO A 71 25.13 -4.82 -23.68
N PRO A 72 24.17 -5.28 -24.48
CA PRO A 72 23.11 -4.42 -24.99
C PRO A 72 22.23 -3.93 -23.83
N LEU A 73 21.83 -2.67 -23.85
CA LEU A 73 20.91 -2.08 -22.87
C LEU A 73 19.78 -1.36 -23.59
N GLU A 74 18.56 -1.51 -23.07
CA GLU A 74 17.36 -0.82 -23.52
C GLU A 74 16.79 0.01 -22.38
N PHE A 75 16.51 1.28 -22.66
CA PHE A 75 15.96 2.25 -21.72
C PHE A 75 14.51 2.52 -22.12
N LEU A 76 13.59 2.22 -21.22
CA LEU A 76 12.15 2.37 -21.39
C LEU A 76 11.63 3.40 -20.39
N ASP A 77 10.51 4.04 -20.75
CA ASP A 77 9.79 4.96 -19.86
C ASP A 77 10.67 6.11 -19.33
N VAL A 78 11.57 6.63 -20.18
CA VAL A 78 12.46 7.74 -19.87
C VAL A 78 11.64 9.03 -19.66
N PRO A 79 11.73 9.68 -18.49
CA PRO A 79 11.04 10.95 -18.25
C PRO A 79 11.49 12.05 -19.22
N ALA A 80 10.55 12.91 -19.60
CA ALA A 80 10.73 14.00 -20.56
C ALA A 80 11.42 15.24 -19.97
#